data_AF-A0A7C2SFD4-F1
#
_entry.id   AF-A0A7C2SFD4-F1
#
_cell.length_a   1.000
_cell.length_b   1.000
_cell.length_c   1.000
_cell.angle_alpha   90.00
_cell.angle_beta   90.00
_cell.angle_gamma   90.00
#
_symmetry.space_group_name_H-M   'P 1'
#
loop_
_entity.id
_entity.type
_entity.pdbx_description
1 polymer ?
#
loop_
_entity_poly.entity_id
_entity_poly.type
_entity_poly.pdbx_seq_one_letter_code
_entity_poly.pdbx_strand_id
1 'polypeptide(L)' 'MNKTICIFEDSKFKNFLPLTYFRPVYDLRCGILTIAEKIKKYSQTSNIILHSRKYLANYLREDKKSYKVNNYDE' A
#
# COMPACT_ATOMS: atom_id res chain seq x y z
N MET A 1 16.15 -15.21 5.72
CA MET A 1 14.96 -15.50 4.89
C MET A 1 14.45 -14.18 4.33
N ASN A 2 14.46 -14.01 3.01
CA ASN A 2 13.89 -12.82 2.36
C ASN A 2 12.36 -12.93 2.37
N LYS A 3 11.71 -12.36 3.39
CA LYS A 3 10.25 -12.37 3.51
C LYS A 3 9.67 -11.22 2.68
N THR A 4 8.84 -11.56 1.71
CA THR A 4 8.06 -10.59 0.95
C THR A 4 6.75 -10.30 1.68
N ILE A 5 6.40 -9.02 1.81
CA ILE A 5 5.15 -8.58 2.44
C ILE A 5 4.28 -7.87 1.41
N CYS A 6 3.02 -8.31 1.30
CA CYS A 6 2.02 -7.62 0.52
C CYS A 6 1.17 -6.72 1.45
N ILE A 7 1.20 -5.40 1.21
CA ILE A 7 0.32 -4.45 1.88
C ILE A 7 -0.90 -4.23 0.99
N PHE A 8 -2.09 -4.48 1.49
CA PHE A 8 -3.32 -4.42 0.70
C PHE A 8 -4.46 -3.70 1.41
N GLU A 9 -5.47 -3.32 0.63
CA GLU A 9 -6.77 -2.86 1.13
C GLU A 9 -7.88 -3.81 0.68
N ASP A 10 -8.93 -3.95 1.48
CA ASP A 10 -10.10 -4.77 1.18
C ASP A 10 -11.32 -3.91 0.80
N SER A 11 -12.48 -4.53 0.66
CA SER A 11 -13.74 -3.84 0.33
C SER A 11 -14.19 -2.79 1.36
N LYS A 12 -13.64 -2.80 2.59
CA LYS A 12 -13.96 -1.84 3.65
C LYS A 12 -13.28 -0.49 3.45
N PHE A 13 -12.48 -0.29 2.40
CA PHE A 13 -11.97 1.03 2.03
C PHE A 13 -13.08 2.09 1.93
N LYS A 14 -14.31 1.66 1.61
CA LYS A 14 -15.52 2.48 1.52
C LYS A 14 -15.86 3.20 2.83
N ASN A 15 -15.54 2.60 3.98
CA ASN A 15 -15.76 3.20 5.30
C ASN A 15 -14.86 4.41 5.55
N PHE A 16 -13.81 4.56 4.75
CA PHE A 16 -12.86 5.68 4.82
C PHE A 16 -13.09 6.70 3.70
N LEU A 17 -14.15 6.56 2.90
CA LEU A 17 -14.54 7.63 1.98
C LEU A 17 -14.94 8.87 2.79
N PRO A 18 -14.59 10.08 2.33
CA PRO A 18 -13.98 10.40 1.03
C PRO A 18 -12.44 10.27 0.97
N LEU A 19 -11.78 9.97 2.09
CA LEU A 19 -10.31 10.01 2.22
C LEU A 19 -9.59 9.03 1.29
N THR A 20 -10.26 7.96 0.87
CA THR A 20 -9.71 6.89 0.03
C THR A 20 -10.15 6.97 -1.43
N TYR A 21 -10.71 8.07 -1.93
CA TYR A 21 -11.09 8.19 -3.35
C TYR A 21 -9.90 7.97 -4.30
N PHE A 22 -8.81 8.71 -4.05
CA PHE A 22 -7.62 8.77 -4.92
C PHE A 22 -6.39 8.09 -4.32
N ARG A 23 -6.54 7.40 -3.18
CA ARG A 23 -5.45 6.71 -2.50
C ARG A 23 -5.95 5.47 -1.78
N PRO A 24 -5.10 4.44 -1.62
CA PRO A 24 -5.42 3.26 -0.84
C PRO A 24 -5.45 3.54 0.66
N VAL A 25 -6.12 2.69 1.44
CA VAL A 25 -6.24 2.81 2.91
C VAL A 25 -4.87 2.90 3.58
N TYR A 26 -3.87 2.14 3.10
CA TYR A 26 -2.55 2.12 3.72
C TYR A 26 -1.76 3.45 3.59
N ASP A 27 -2.25 4.38 2.76
CA ASP A 27 -1.70 5.75 2.62
C ASP A 27 -2.37 6.76 3.55
N LEU A 28 -3.37 6.34 4.32
CA LEU A 28 -3.92 7.17 5.37
C LEU A 28 -2.91 7.30 6.51
N ARG A 29 -2.83 8.50 7.07
CA ARG A 29 -2.02 8.78 8.25
C ARG A 29 -2.76 8.36 9.51
N CYS A 30 -2.03 7.77 10.44
CA CYS A 30 -2.49 7.47 11.79
C CYS A 30 -1.45 8.06 12.77
N GLY A 31 -1.62 9.33 13.11
CA GLY A 31 -0.55 10.15 13.69
C GLY A 31 0.40 10.68 12.61
N ILE A 32 1.71 10.68 12.90
CA ILE A 32 2.71 11.26 11.98
C ILE A 32 3.01 10.37 10.75
N LEU A 33 2.87 9.05 10.88
CA LEU A 33 3.16 8.07 9.82
C LEU A 33 1.89 7.54 9.16
N THR A 34 2.01 7.20 7.88
CA THR A 34 1.06 6.34 7.16
C THR A 34 1.09 4.92 7.71
N ILE A 35 0.01 4.17 7.45
CA ILE A 35 -0.07 2.76 7.84
C ILE A 35 1.02 1.95 7.12
N ALA A 36 1.28 2.21 5.84
CA ALA A 36 2.34 1.55 5.07
C ALA A 36 3.74 1.77 5.67
N GLU A 37 4.06 3.00 6.10
CA GLU A 37 5.33 3.31 6.77
C GLU A 37 5.47 2.59 8.11
N LYS A 38 4.38 2.48 8.89
CA LYS A 38 4.38 1.70 10.14
C LYS A 38 4.69 0.23 9.84
N ILE A 39 4.00 -0.38 8.88
CA ILE A 39 4.22 -1.78 8.50
C ILE A 39 5.67 -2.00 8.06
N LYS A 40 6.22 -1.10 7.24
CA LYS A 40 7.64 -1.17 6.80
C LYS A 40 8.61 -1.11 7.98
N LYS A 41 8.39 -0.22 8.96
CA LYS A 41 9.23 -0.12 10.17
C LYS A 41 9.20 -1.38 11.02
N TYR A 42 8.03 -1.99 11.21
CA TYR A 42 7.90 -3.20 12.04
C TYR A 42 8.38 -4.48 11.33
N SER A 43 8.20 -4.57 10.02
CA SER A 43 8.53 -5.79 9.27
C SER A 43 10.01 -5.98 8.98
N GLN A 44 10.81 -4.92 9.02
CA GLN A 44 12.24 -4.94 8.73
C GLN A 44 12.59 -5.58 7.36
N THR A 45 11.63 -5.59 6.42
CA THR A 45 11.84 -6.10 5.05
C THR A 45 11.88 -4.97 4.04
N SER A 46 12.77 -5.12 3.06
CA SER A 46 12.79 -4.28 1.85
C SER A 46 11.79 -4.75 0.80
N ASN A 47 11.35 -6.02 0.87
CA ASN A 47 10.54 -6.65 -0.17
C ASN A 47 9.07 -6.41 0.12
N ILE A 48 8.56 -5.27 -0.37
CA ILE A 48 7.17 -4.87 -0.19
C ILE A 48 6.47 -4.80 -1.55
N ILE A 49 5.33 -5.47 -1.63
CA ILE A 49 4.37 -5.40 -2.74
C ILE A 49 3.16 -4.61 -2.24
N LEU A 50 2.65 -3.69 -3.06
CA LEU A 50 1.43 -2.95 -2.79
C LEU A 50 0.30 -3.51 -3.62
N HIS A 51 -0.82 -3.82 -2.98
CA HIS A 51 -2.05 -4.21 -3.65
C HIS A 51 -3.15 -3.17 -3.44
N SER A 52 -3.68 -2.65 -4.53
CA SER A 52 -4.75 -1.65 -4.53
C SER A 52 -5.84 -1.96 -5.55
N ARG A 53 -6.92 -1.21 -5.47
CA ARG A 53 -7.95 -1.13 -6.53
C ARG A 53 -7.32 -0.89 -7.90
N LYS A 54 -7.85 -1.58 -8.93
CA LYS A 54 -7.32 -1.60 -10.30
C LYS A 54 -7.12 -0.19 -10.89
N TYR A 55 -8.07 0.72 -10.66
CA TYR A 55 -8.00 2.09 -11.20
C TYR A 55 -6.91 2.95 -10.55
N LEU A 56 -6.48 2.62 -9.31
CA LEU A 56 -5.38 3.33 -8.63
C LEU A 56 -4.00 2.79 -9.05
N ALA A 57 -3.94 1.61 -9.68
CA ALA A 57 -2.68 0.92 -9.89
C ALA A 57 -1.68 1.72 -10.75
N ASN A 58 -2.16 2.40 -11.80
CA ASN A 58 -1.29 3.19 -12.67
C ASN A 58 -0.73 4.41 -11.93
N TYR A 59 -1.58 5.17 -11.25
CA TYR A 59 -1.18 6.29 -10.41
C TYR A 59 -0.15 5.87 -9.34
N LEU A 60 -0.40 4.75 -8.66
CA LEU A 60 0.52 4.26 -7.63
C LEU A 60 1.87 3.81 -8.20
N ARG A 61 1.93 3.26 -9.42
CA ARG A 61 3.22 2.92 -10.06
C ARG A 61 4.04 4.17 -10.38
N GLU A 62 3.37 5.26 -10.74
CA GLU A 62 4.02 6.55 -11.03
C GLU A 62 4.51 7.24 -9.76
N ASP A 63 3.67 7.30 -8.73
CA ASP A 63 3.96 7.92 -7.43
C ASP A 63 5.01 7.12 -6.63
N LYS A 64 4.91 5.78 -6.65
CA LYS A 64 5.68 4.88 -5.78
C LYS A 64 6.58 3.92 -6.56
N LYS A 65 7.48 4.49 -7.35
CA LYS A 65 8.41 3.77 -8.24
C LYS A 65 9.23 2.67 -7.56
N SER A 66 9.49 2.77 -6.26
CA SER A 66 10.26 1.78 -5.50
C SER A 66 9.49 0.50 -5.13
N TYR A 67 8.18 0.43 -5.38
CA TYR A 67 7.34 -0.70 -4.99
C TYR A 67 6.73 -1.41 -6.20
N LYS A 68 6.64 -2.75 -6.13
CA LYS A 68 5.80 -3.52 -7.06
C LYS A 68 4.33 -3.24 -6.71
N VAL A 69 3.51 -2.84 -7.69
CA VAL A 69 2.07 -2.54 -7.50
C VAL A 69 1.22 -3.49 -8.32
N ASN A 70 0.35 -4.26 -7.64
CA ASN A 70 -0.50 -5.31 -8.24
C ASN A 70 0.29 -6.30 -9.11
N ASN A 71 1.55 -6.55 -8.77
CA ASN A 71 2.39 -7.56 -9.39
C ASN A 71 2.96 -8.43 -8.26
N TYR A 72 2.66 -9.72 -8.31
CA TYR A 72 2.97 -10.70 -7.26
C TYR A 72 4.08 -11.67 -7.66
N ASP A 73 4.63 -11.54 -8.86
CA ASP A 73 5.70 -12.41 -9.33
C ASP A 73 6.97 -12.12 -8.53
N GLU A 74 7.64 -13.19 -8.07
CA GLU A 74 8.88 -13.13 -7.28
C GLU A 74 10.02 -12.49 -8.08
#